data_AF-A0A521NAP7-F1
#
_entry.id   AF-A0A521NAP7-F1
#
_cell.length_a   1.000
_cell.length_b   1.000
_cell.length_c   1.000
_cell.angle_alpha   90.00
_cell.angle_beta   90.00
_cell.angle_gamma   90.00
#
_symmetry.space_group_name_H-M   'P 1'
#
loop_
_entity.id
_entity.type
_entity.pdbx_description
1 polymer ?
#
loop_
_entity_poly.entity_id
_entity_poly.type
_entity_poly.pdbx_seq_one_letter_code
_entity_poly.pdbx_strand_id
1 'polypeptide(L)'
;MPQYPNRQFLDFENPIKEIYEQIDDTKKLAEKNPRIDYTSTLEQLEASILEKRKDITMHLTPWQRVQLSRHPDRPYTMKHITNMCTNFVQ
;
A
#
# COMPACT_ATOMS: atom_id res chain seq x y z
N MET A 1 7.73 3.91 1.57
CA MET A 1 6.31 4.30 1.42
C MET A 1 5.66 4.17 2.79
N PRO A 2 4.76 5.08 3.18
CA PRO A 2 4.01 4.91 4.40
C PRO A 2 3.18 3.62 4.31
N GLN A 3 3.14 2.89 5.43
CA GLN A 3 2.28 1.72 5.58
C GLN A 3 0.88 2.19 6.00
N TYR A 4 -0.14 1.38 5.70
CA TYR A 4 -1.48 1.56 6.25
C TYR A 4 -1.41 1.62 7.80
N PRO A 5 -2.17 2.50 8.49
CA PRO A 5 -3.22 3.41 8.00
C PRO A 5 -2.74 4.79 7.55
N ASN A 6 -1.43 5.08 7.64
CA ASN A 6 -0.88 6.41 7.35
C ASN A 6 -0.65 6.69 5.86
N ARG A 7 -1.11 5.79 4.97
CA ARG A 7 -1.00 5.94 3.53
C ARG A 7 -2.23 6.68 3.00
N GLN A 8 -2.00 7.71 2.22
CA GLN A 8 -3.09 8.36 1.50
C GLN A 8 -3.43 7.55 0.24
N PHE A 9 -4.72 7.33 0.01
CA PHE A 9 -5.22 6.64 -1.18
C PHE A 9 -5.88 7.63 -2.13
N LEU A 10 -5.63 7.47 -3.44
CA LEU A 10 -6.33 8.18 -4.50
C LEU A 10 -7.63 7.45 -4.86
N ASP A 11 -8.56 8.12 -5.55
CA ASP A 11 -9.88 7.55 -5.89
C ASP A 11 -9.81 6.22 -6.65
N PHE A 12 -8.80 6.07 -7.51
CA PHE A 12 -8.58 4.84 -8.27
C PHE A 12 -7.86 3.73 -7.46
N GLU A 13 -7.33 4.07 -6.28
CA GLU A 13 -6.75 3.10 -5.34
C GLU A 13 -7.76 2.65 -4.26
N ASN A 14 -8.99 3.15 -4.26
CA ASN A 14 -10.08 2.68 -3.38
C ASN A 14 -10.22 1.14 -3.32
N PRO A 15 -10.20 0.38 -4.44
CA PRO A 15 -10.30 -1.09 -4.36
C PRO A 15 -9.09 -1.77 -3.69
N ILE A 16 -7.96 -1.08 -3.55
CA ILE A 16 -6.80 -1.55 -2.76
C ILE A 16 -7.02 -1.21 -1.28
N LYS A 17 -7.53 0.00 -0.98
CA LYS A 17 -7.84 0.44 0.37
C LYS A 17 -8.82 -0.52 1.06
N GLU A 18 -9.87 -0.95 0.37
CA GLU A 18 -10.83 -1.92 0.89
C GLU A 18 -10.17 -3.24 1.31
N ILE A 19 -9.18 -3.73 0.55
CA ILE A 19 -8.47 -4.97 0.91
C ILE A 19 -7.57 -4.73 2.13
N TYR A 20 -6.94 -3.56 2.25
CA TYR A 20 -6.19 -3.21 3.47
C TYR A 20 -7.08 -3.17 4.72
N GLU A 21 -8.28 -2.61 4.60
CA GLU A 21 -9.28 -2.61 5.67
C GLU A 21 -9.71 -4.04 6.04
N GLN A 22 -9.96 -4.90 5.03
CA GLN A 22 -10.28 -6.32 5.25
C GLN A 22 -9.14 -7.07 5.95
N ILE A 23 -7.88 -6.80 5.59
CA ILE A 23 -6.71 -7.38 6.28
C ILE A 23 -6.66 -6.92 7.73
N ASP A 24 -6.87 -5.63 7.99
CA ASP A 24 -6.87 -5.07 9.34
C ASP A 24 -7.97 -5.69 10.21
N ASP A 25 -9.16 -5.85 9.66
CA ASP A 25 -10.28 -6.49 10.37
C ASP A 25 -10.04 -7.99 10.58
N THR A 26 -9.46 -8.69 9.60
CA THR A 26 -9.07 -10.10 9.73
C THR A 26 -8.00 -10.27 10.81
N LYS A 27 -7.02 -9.35 10.90
CA LYS A 27 -6.01 -9.34 11.97
C LYS A 27 -6.63 -9.13 13.35
N LYS A 28 -7.57 -8.19 13.49
CA LYS A 28 -8.32 -7.99 14.75
C LYS A 28 -9.16 -9.21 15.13
N LEU A 29 -9.75 -9.90 14.16
CA LEU A 29 -10.50 -11.15 14.38
C LEU A 29 -9.59 -12.30 14.82
N ALA A 30 -8.40 -12.40 14.23
CA ALA A 30 -7.39 -13.38 14.60
C ALA A 30 -6.89 -13.17 16.04
N GLU A 31 -6.65 -11.92 16.44
CA GLU A 31 -6.29 -11.58 17.83
C GLU A 31 -7.39 -11.98 18.82
N LYS A 32 -8.66 -11.82 18.45
CA LYS A 32 -9.81 -12.20 19.30
C LYS A 32 -10.06 -13.72 19.36
N ASN A 33 -9.68 -14.46 18.32
CA ASN A 33 -9.92 -15.90 18.21
C ASN A 33 -8.64 -16.67 17.83
N PRO A 34 -7.70 -16.87 18.78
CA PRO A 34 -6.41 -17.52 18.51
C PRO A 34 -6.51 -18.99 18.10
N ARG A 35 -7.69 -19.60 18.21
CA ARG A 35 -7.93 -21.01 17.87
C ARG A 35 -8.24 -21.24 16.39
N ILE A 36 -8.57 -20.17 15.66
CA ILE A 36 -8.90 -20.24 14.24
C ILE A 36 -7.70 -19.71 13.47
N ASP A 37 -7.23 -20.49 12.50
CA ASP A 37 -6.11 -20.09 11.66
C ASP A 37 -6.60 -19.20 10.51
N TYR A 38 -6.22 -17.92 10.55
CA TYR A 38 -6.50 -16.93 9.52
C TYR A 38 -5.30 -16.67 8.60
N THR A 39 -4.18 -17.39 8.78
CA THR A 39 -2.96 -17.16 7.99
C THR A 39 -3.20 -17.34 6.50
N SER A 40 -3.87 -18.43 6.10
CA SER A 40 -4.19 -18.68 4.69
C SER A 40 -5.07 -17.59 4.06
N THR A 41 -6.05 -17.06 4.81
CA THR A 41 -6.89 -15.96 4.32
C THR A 41 -6.12 -14.65 4.20
N LEU A 42 -5.20 -14.38 5.13
CA LEU A 42 -4.35 -13.19 5.09
C LEU A 42 -3.39 -13.25 3.89
N GLU A 43 -2.77 -14.40 3.62
CA GLU A 43 -1.90 -14.60 2.46
C GLU A 43 -2.65 -14.39 1.14
N GLN A 44 -3.90 -14.87 1.03
CA GLN A 44 -4.74 -14.65 -0.15
C GLN A 44 -5.09 -13.17 -0.35
N LEU A 45 -5.41 -12.45 0.73
CA LEU A 45 -5.70 -11.01 0.66
C LEU A 45 -4.45 -10.22 0.27
N GLU A 46 -3.28 -10.56 0.82
CA GLU A 46 -2.00 -9.94 0.45
C GLU A 46 -1.63 -10.20 -1.03
N ALA A 47 -1.87 -11.41 -1.53
CA ALA A 47 -1.69 -11.73 -2.95
C ALA A 47 -2.65 -10.91 -3.84
N SER A 48 -3.91 -10.77 -3.43
CA SER A 48 -4.90 -9.96 -4.15
C SER A 48 -4.52 -8.48 -4.20
N ILE A 49 -3.94 -7.93 -3.12
CA ILE A 49 -3.38 -6.56 -3.14
C ILE A 49 -2.30 -6.43 -4.21
N LEU A 50 -1.40 -7.41 -4.30
CA LEU A 50 -0.30 -7.36 -5.27
C LEU A 50 -0.83 -7.36 -6.71
N GLU A 51 -1.80 -8.22 -7.02
CA GLU A 51 -2.44 -8.28 -8.34
C GLU A 51 -3.18 -6.98 -8.66
N LYS A 52 -4.09 -6.53 -7.79
CA LYS A 52 -4.85 -5.29 -8.05
C LYS A 52 -3.93 -4.08 -8.20
N ARG A 53 -2.85 -4.01 -7.40
CA ARG A 53 -1.86 -2.92 -7.51
C ARG A 53 -1.16 -2.94 -8.86
N LYS A 54 -0.80 -4.14 -9.35
CA LYS A 54 -0.17 -4.31 -10.66
C LYS A 54 -1.14 -3.89 -11.78
N ASP A 55 -2.38 -4.35 -11.71
CA ASP A 55 -3.42 -4.05 -12.71
C ASP A 55 -3.73 -2.56 -12.78
N ILE A 56 -3.90 -1.90 -11.63
CA ILE A 56 -4.14 -0.45 -11.56
C ILE A 56 -2.97 0.31 -12.16
N THR A 57 -1.74 -0.05 -11.79
CA THR A 57 -0.53 0.61 -12.29
C THR A 57 -0.36 0.42 -13.80
N MET A 58 -0.77 -0.73 -14.33
CA MET A 58 -0.68 -1.06 -15.76
C MET A 58 -1.72 -0.33 -16.61
N HIS A 59 -2.92 -0.09 -16.07
CA HIS A 59 -4.04 0.55 -16.77
C HIS A 59 -4.25 2.02 -16.39
N LEU A 60 -3.22 2.70 -15.85
CA LEU A 60 -3.32 4.11 -15.47
C LEU A 60 -3.66 4.99 -16.68
N THR A 61 -4.76 5.71 -16.57
CA THR A 61 -5.10 6.79 -17.52
C THR A 61 -4.12 7.96 -17.41
N PRO A 62 -3.98 8.79 -18.45
CA PRO A 62 -3.08 9.95 -18.42
C PRO A 62 -3.34 10.88 -17.22
N TRP A 63 -4.61 11.10 -16.86
CA TRP A 63 -4.98 11.92 -15.71
C TRP A 63 -4.60 11.29 -14.37
N GLN A 64 -4.82 9.99 -14.20
CA GLN A 64 -4.40 9.26 -13.00
C GLN A 64 -2.88 9.30 -12.82
N ARG A 65 -2.10 9.27 -13.92
CA ARG A 65 -0.65 9.45 -13.88
C ARG A 65 -0.25 10.84 -13.36
N VAL A 66 -0.98 11.89 -13.75
CA VAL A 66 -0.77 13.25 -13.21
C VAL A 66 -1.09 13.28 -11.72
N GLN A 67 -2.20 12.68 -11.29
CA GLN A 67 -2.56 12.59 -9.86
C GLN A 67 -1.49 11.85 -9.06
N LEU A 68 -0.97 10.74 -9.57
CA LEU A 68 0.11 9.98 -8.94
C LEU A 68 1.41 10.80 -8.83
N SER A 69 1.74 11.63 -9.83
CA SER A 69 2.92 12.49 -9.76
C SER A 69 2.86 13.52 -8.62
N ARG A 70 1.63 13.89 -8.21
CA ARG A 70 1.31 14.84 -7.14
C ARG A 70 0.93 14.15 -5.83
N HIS A 71 1.18 12.84 -5.73
CA HIS A 71 0.85 12.09 -4.53
C HIS A 71 1.61 12.64 -3.31
N PRO A 72 0.94 12.89 -2.17
CA PRO A 72 1.58 13.45 -0.98
C PRO A 72 2.68 12.53 -0.41
N ASP A 73 2.47 11.22 -0.49
CA ASP A 73 3.46 10.21 -0.08
C ASP A 73 4.59 9.97 -1.09
N ARG A 74 4.68 10.77 -2.17
CA ARG A 74 5.76 10.62 -3.15
C ARG A 74 7.10 10.94 -2.49
N PRO A 75 8.11 10.06 -2.59
CA PRO A 75 9.41 10.29 -1.98
C PRO A 75 10.06 11.56 -2.55
N TYR A 76 10.41 12.48 -1.66
CA TYR A 76 11.17 13.67 -2.00
C TYR A 76 12.64 13.34 -2.26
N THR A 77 13.37 14.26 -2.90
CA THR A 77 14.79 14.11 -3.26
C THR A 77 15.64 13.61 -2.09
N MET A 78 15.42 14.14 -0.89
CA MET A 78 16.17 13.70 0.30
C MET A 78 15.97 12.21 0.61
N LYS A 79 14.77 11.67 0.41
CA LYS A 79 14.48 10.24 0.64
C LYS A 79 15.27 9.35 -0.32
N HIS A 80 15.47 9.80 -1.55
CA HIS A 80 16.31 9.10 -2.52
C HIS A 80 17.78 9.16 -2.12
N ILE A 81 18.26 10.32 -1.70
CA ILE A 81 19.64 10.52 -1.24
C ILE A 81 19.94 9.62 -0.03
N THR A 82 19.08 9.60 1.00
CA THR A 82 19.27 8.73 2.17
C THR A 82 19.30 7.24 1.81
N ASN A 83 18.56 6.82 0.78
CA ASN A 83 18.54 5.43 0.35
C ASN A 83 19.76 5.04 -0.50
N MET A 84 20.44 6.01 -1.14
CA MET A 84 21.56 5.77 -2.04
C MET A 84 22.92 6.10 -1.41
N CYS A 85 22.96 7.00 -0.43
CA CYS A 85 24.17 7.52 0.19
C CYS A 85 24.08 7.37 1.71
N THR A 86 25.13 6.80 2.32
CA THR A 86 25.21 6.58 3.76
C THR A 86 25.74 7.79 4.54
N ASN A 87 26.61 8.60 3.93
CA ASN A 87 27.25 9.78 4.57
C ASN A 87 27.06 11.05 3.74
N PHE A 88 25.84 11.34 3.31
CA PHE A 88 25.55 12.58 2.61
C PHE A 88 25.70 13.78 3.55
N VAL A 89 26.58 14.72 3.19
CA VAL A 89 26.71 16.02 3.83
C VAL A 89 26.21 17.05 2.82
N GLN A 90 25.29 17.92 3.26
CA GLN A 90 24.68 18.96 2.43
C GLN A 90 25.58 20.19 2.31
#